data_AF-A0A6P7GVR0-F1
#
_entry.id   AF-A0A6P7GVR0-F1
#
_cell.length_a   1.000
_cell.length_b   1.000
_cell.length_c   1.000
_cell.angle_alpha   90.00
_cell.angle_beta   90.00
_cell.angle_gamma   90.00
#
_symmetry.space_group_name_H-M   'P 1'
#
loop_
_entity.id
_entity.type
_entity.pdbx_description
1 polymer ?
#
loop_
_entity_poly.entity_id
_entity_poly.type
_entity_poly.pdbx_seq_one_letter_code
_entity_poly.pdbx_strand_id
1 'polypeptide(L)'
;MPKSSEVSTKHVKKANKKDKKNITCFRCKQKGHYMNKCPSANNNAFSATFLSGNFKSTDFYVDSGCSTHLTARKDWLTNIRDASSSNITVANSESLEVKCAGDMMVTTIVDKKRLELQR
;
A
#
# COMPACT_ATOMS: atom_id res chain seq x y z
N MET A 1 -10.60 -14.74 -56.46
CA MET A 1 -10.47 -13.88 -55.27
C MET A 1 -11.41 -12.69 -55.37
N PRO A 2 -12.40 -12.60 -54.48
CA PRO A 2 -13.00 -11.35 -54.05
C PRO A 2 -12.94 -11.15 -52.52
N LYS A 3 -13.05 -9.88 -52.09
CA LYS A 3 -13.08 -9.39 -50.69
C LYS A 3 -14.40 -9.71 -49.98
N SER A 4 -14.36 -9.93 -48.65
CA SER A 4 -15.46 -9.54 -47.75
C SER A 4 -15.11 -9.64 -46.25
N SER A 5 -15.38 -8.51 -45.58
CA SER A 5 -15.99 -8.33 -44.24
C SER A 5 -15.27 -8.72 -42.94
N GLU A 6 -15.11 -7.68 -42.14
CA GLU A 6 -14.81 -7.58 -40.71
C GLU A 6 -15.69 -8.47 -39.82
N VAL A 7 -15.12 -9.05 -38.74
CA VAL A 7 -15.86 -9.28 -37.49
C VAL A 7 -14.95 -8.99 -36.30
N SER A 8 -15.30 -7.91 -35.60
CA SER A 8 -14.80 -7.50 -34.29
C SER A 8 -15.62 -8.19 -33.20
N THR A 9 -14.97 -8.89 -32.27
CA THR A 9 -15.57 -9.23 -30.97
C THR A 9 -14.55 -9.25 -29.84
N LYS A 10 -14.01 -8.07 -29.46
CA LYS A 10 -13.35 -7.90 -28.15
C LYS A 10 -14.37 -7.45 -27.11
N HIS A 11 -14.94 -8.42 -26.38
CA HIS A 11 -15.71 -8.18 -25.16
C HIS A 11 -14.75 -7.70 -24.05
N VAL A 12 -14.43 -6.41 -24.03
CA VAL A 12 -13.74 -5.77 -22.89
C VAL A 12 -14.78 -5.59 -21.78
N LYS A 13 -14.66 -6.38 -20.71
CA LYS A 13 -15.47 -6.24 -19.49
C LYS A 13 -15.31 -4.80 -18.98
N LYS A 14 -16.37 -4.00 -19.14
CA LYS A 14 -16.44 -2.60 -18.73
C LYS A 14 -16.37 -2.55 -17.20
N ALA A 15 -15.18 -2.31 -16.66
CA ALA A 15 -15.01 -2.02 -15.25
C ALA A 15 -15.89 -0.80 -14.90
N ASN A 16 -16.76 -0.98 -13.91
CA ASN A 16 -17.69 0.03 -13.43
C ASN A 16 -16.88 1.28 -13.01
N LYS A 17 -16.89 2.34 -13.84
CA LYS A 17 -16.12 3.56 -13.60
C LYS A 17 -16.80 4.29 -12.44
N LYS A 18 -16.33 4.04 -11.21
CA LYS A 18 -16.67 4.88 -10.05
C LYS A 18 -16.49 6.35 -10.46
N ASP A 19 -17.50 7.19 -10.25
CA ASP A 19 -17.49 8.60 -10.64
C ASP A 19 -16.44 9.38 -9.83
N LYS A 20 -15.24 9.52 -10.38
CA LYS A 20 -14.13 10.27 -9.76
C LYS A 20 -14.26 11.79 -9.91
N LYS A 21 -15.30 12.27 -10.58
CA LYS A 21 -15.48 13.69 -10.93
C LYS A 21 -15.45 14.61 -9.71
N ASN A 22 -15.97 14.15 -8.57
CA ASN A 22 -16.02 14.93 -7.32
C ASN A 22 -14.87 14.64 -6.35
N ILE A 23 -13.93 13.76 -6.71
CA ILE A 23 -12.79 13.45 -5.84
C ILE A 23 -11.74 14.54 -6.00
N THR A 24 -11.44 15.23 -4.91
CA THR A 24 -10.36 16.23 -4.84
C THR A 24 -9.04 15.56 -4.48
N CYS A 25 -8.02 15.78 -5.29
CA CYS A 25 -6.68 15.30 -5.03
C CYS A 25 -6.04 16.06 -3.87
N PHE A 26 -5.57 15.34 -2.85
CA PHE A 26 -4.92 15.95 -1.68
C PHE A 26 -3.59 16.65 -1.99
N ARG A 27 -2.91 16.25 -3.07
CA ARG A 27 -1.62 16.81 -3.52
C ARG A 27 -1.77 18.12 -4.29
N CYS A 28 -2.46 18.09 -5.43
CA CYS A 28 -2.57 19.26 -6.32
C CYS A 28 -3.88 20.04 -6.17
N LYS A 29 -4.80 19.59 -5.30
CA LYS A 29 -6.13 20.18 -5.05
C LYS A 29 -7.07 20.20 -6.28
N GLN A 30 -6.69 19.59 -7.40
CA GLN A 30 -7.57 19.42 -8.56
C GLN A 30 -8.52 18.23 -8.38
N LYS A 31 -9.68 18.28 -9.05
CA LYS A 31 -10.67 17.21 -9.02
C LYS A 31 -10.40 16.11 -10.06
N GLY A 32 -11.10 14.98 -9.97
CA GLY A 32 -11.10 13.95 -11.02
C GLY A 32 -10.15 12.77 -10.77
N HIS A 33 -9.28 12.85 -9.75
CA HIS A 33 -8.29 11.81 -9.48
C HIS A 33 -7.92 11.73 -7.99
N TYR A 34 -7.45 10.54 -7.56
CA TYR A 34 -6.87 10.34 -6.24
C TYR A 34 -5.40 10.76 -6.21
N MET A 35 -4.87 11.06 -5.04
CA MET A 35 -3.45 11.46 -4.86
C MET A 35 -2.45 10.49 -5.51
N ASN A 36 -2.67 9.17 -5.40
CA ASN A 36 -1.81 8.14 -6.02
C ASN A 36 -1.88 8.10 -7.56
N LYS A 37 -2.79 8.87 -8.18
CA LYS A 37 -2.92 9.00 -9.64
C LYS A 37 -2.77 10.45 -10.08
N CYS A 38 -2.06 11.25 -9.29
CA CYS A 38 -1.88 12.66 -9.58
C CYS A 38 -0.92 12.83 -10.77
N PRO A 39 -1.34 13.48 -11.87
CA PRO A 39 -0.48 13.68 -13.03
C PRO A 39 0.65 14.67 -12.75
N SER A 40 0.47 15.58 -11.78
CA SER A 40 1.54 16.44 -11.27
C SER A 40 2.34 15.76 -10.15
N ALA A 41 2.34 14.43 -10.09
CA ALA A 41 3.18 13.71 -9.17
C ALA A 41 4.64 13.88 -9.61
N ASN A 42 5.30 14.92 -9.09
CA ASN A 42 6.73 14.81 -8.87
C ASN A 42 6.89 13.65 -7.88
N ASN A 43 7.74 12.67 -8.19
CA ASN A 43 7.89 11.42 -7.44
C ASN A 43 8.47 11.63 -6.02
N ASN A 44 8.56 12.87 -5.55
CA ASN A 44 9.40 13.29 -4.42
C ASN A 44 8.60 13.89 -3.24
N ALA A 45 7.27 13.87 -3.26
CA ALA A 45 6.47 14.35 -2.13
C ALA A 45 6.23 13.23 -1.11
N PHE A 46 7.12 13.12 -0.12
CA PHE A 46 6.95 12.29 1.07
C PHE A 46 6.22 13.09 2.16
N SER A 47 5.06 12.62 2.61
CA SER A 47 4.47 13.08 3.86
C SER A 47 5.22 12.38 4.99
N ALA A 48 6.11 13.09 5.68
CA ALA A 48 6.85 12.52 6.80
C ALA A 48 6.14 12.89 8.11
N THR A 49 5.56 11.90 8.77
CA THR A 49 5.13 12.00 10.17
C THR A 49 6.31 11.52 11.00
N PHE A 50 6.95 12.42 11.76
CA PHE A 50 8.06 12.06 12.65
C PHE A 50 7.51 11.67 14.02
N LEU A 51 7.92 10.51 14.53
CA LEU A 51 7.64 10.11 15.90
C LEU A 51 8.87 10.40 16.77
N SER A 52 8.68 11.18 17.83
CA SER A 52 9.68 11.41 18.87
C SER A 52 9.19 10.80 20.17
N GLY A 53 9.97 9.91 20.76
CA GLY A 53 9.59 9.14 21.95
C GLY A 53 10.62 8.08 22.32
N ASN A 54 10.41 7.43 23.47
CA ASN A 54 11.20 6.26 23.88
C ASN A 54 10.46 5.00 23.40
N PHE A 55 11.12 4.19 22.59
CA PHE A 55 10.47 3.13 21.83
C PHE A 55 11.01 1.76 22.21
N LYS A 56 10.10 0.78 22.35
CA LYS A 56 10.46 -0.62 22.58
C LYS A 56 10.41 -1.39 21.27
N SER A 57 11.18 -2.47 21.19
CA SER A 57 11.15 -3.42 20.05
C SER A 57 9.83 -4.20 19.91
N THR A 58 8.88 -3.94 20.81
CA THR A 58 7.54 -4.51 20.85
C THR A 58 6.44 -3.55 20.40
N ASP A 59 6.77 -2.29 20.12
CA ASP A 59 5.77 -1.26 19.81
C ASP A 59 5.39 -1.28 18.33
N PHE A 60 4.11 -1.01 18.03
CA PHE A 60 3.56 -0.93 16.68
C PHE A 60 3.16 0.50 16.33
N TYR A 61 3.40 0.88 15.07
CA TYR A 61 2.95 2.16 14.52
C TYR A 61 1.91 1.95 13.45
N VAL A 62 0.83 2.71 13.58
CA VAL A 62 -0.24 2.75 12.57
C VAL A 62 -0.01 3.98 11.71
N ASP A 63 0.48 3.75 10.50
CA ASP A 63 0.57 4.77 9.47
C ASP A 63 -0.52 4.54 8.41
N SER A 64 -1.52 5.42 8.40
CA SER A 64 -2.62 5.39 7.42
C SER A 64 -2.15 5.56 5.96
N GLY A 65 -0.93 6.05 5.74
CA GLY A 65 -0.31 6.18 4.42
C GLY A 65 0.54 4.99 3.98
N CYS A 66 0.69 3.96 4.83
CA CYS A 66 1.58 2.85 4.58
C CYS A 66 0.96 1.84 3.60
N SER A 67 1.68 1.49 2.52
CA SER A 67 1.25 0.45 1.58
C SER A 67 1.69 -0.97 1.99
N THR A 68 2.73 -1.07 2.82
CA THR A 68 3.35 -2.34 3.24
C THR A 68 3.86 -2.22 4.67
N HIS A 69 3.32 -3.01 5.60
CA HIS A 69 3.78 -3.04 6.99
C HIS A 69 5.16 -3.70 7.12
N LEU A 70 6.04 -3.12 7.94
CA LEU A 70 7.39 -3.61 8.20
C LEU A 70 7.56 -4.00 9.66
N THR A 71 8.38 -5.01 9.93
CA THR A 71 8.78 -5.41 11.28
C THR A 71 10.24 -5.87 11.29
N ALA A 72 10.98 -5.55 12.36
CA ALA A 72 12.32 -6.11 12.59
C ALA A 72 12.25 -7.51 13.25
N ARG A 73 11.06 -7.95 13.67
CA ARG A 73 10.82 -9.18 14.43
C ARG A 73 10.37 -10.31 13.51
N LYS A 74 11.32 -11.12 13.05
CA LYS A 74 11.04 -12.32 12.23
C LYS A 74 10.20 -13.35 12.98
N ASP A 75 10.38 -13.45 14.30
CA ASP A 75 9.64 -14.34 15.19
C ASP A 75 8.15 -14.01 15.31
N TRP A 76 7.73 -12.84 14.85
CA TRP A 76 6.31 -12.46 14.80
C TRP A 76 5.61 -12.88 13.51
N LEU A 77 6.36 -13.35 12.51
CA LEU A 77 5.81 -13.73 11.22
C LEU A 77 5.45 -15.21 11.19
N THR A 78 4.30 -15.52 10.63
CA THR A 78 3.87 -16.86 10.21
C THR A 78 3.87 -16.94 8.68
N ASN A 79 3.72 -18.15 8.11
CA ASN A 79 3.69 -18.36 6.65
C ASN A 79 4.84 -17.64 5.92
N ILE A 80 6.05 -17.81 6.44
CA ILE A 80 7.24 -17.12 5.94
C ILE A 80 7.50 -17.54 4.49
N ARG A 81 7.81 -16.56 3.67
CA ARG A 81 8.12 -16.68 2.25
C ARG A 81 9.18 -15.66 1.84
N ASP A 82 9.73 -15.85 0.65
CA ASP A 82 10.66 -14.89 0.09
C ASP A 82 9.95 -13.56 -0.17
N ALA A 83 10.63 -12.48 0.18
CA ALA A 83 10.13 -11.14 -0.10
C ALA A 83 10.27 -10.85 -1.60
N SER A 84 9.28 -10.18 -2.18
CA SER A 84 9.31 -9.75 -3.59
C SER A 84 10.38 -8.68 -3.85
N SER A 85 10.81 -7.99 -2.80
CA SER A 85 11.86 -6.97 -2.82
C SER A 85 13.01 -7.42 -1.92
N SER A 86 14.23 -7.37 -2.43
CA SER A 86 15.43 -7.73 -1.67
C SER A 86 15.88 -6.64 -0.70
N ASN A 87 15.63 -5.37 -1.01
CA ASN A 87 16.10 -4.22 -0.24
C ASN A 87 15.03 -3.12 -0.12
N ILE A 88 15.12 -2.33 0.94
CA ILE A 88 14.32 -1.12 1.20
C ILE A 88 15.27 0.05 1.44
N THR A 89 15.07 1.16 0.72
CA THR A 89 15.77 2.41 1.01
C THR A 89 15.05 3.16 2.11
N VAL A 90 15.75 3.51 3.19
CA VAL A 90 15.18 4.27 4.32
C VAL A 90 15.55 5.75 4.24
N ALA A 91 14.98 6.58 5.12
CA ALA A 91 15.04 8.04 5.00
C ALA A 91 16.45 8.64 5.06
N ASN A 92 17.42 7.95 5.67
CA ASN A 92 18.84 8.34 5.65
C ASN A 92 19.56 7.92 4.36
N SER A 93 18.82 7.45 3.35
CA SER A 93 19.32 6.92 2.07
C SER A 93 20.09 5.60 2.15
N GLU A 94 20.16 4.97 3.33
CA GLU A 94 20.71 3.62 3.45
C GLU A 94 19.75 2.56 2.89
N SER A 95 20.33 1.45 2.45
CA SER A 95 19.60 0.29 1.95
C SER A 95 19.58 -0.81 3.01
N LEU A 96 18.40 -1.15 3.49
CA LEU A 96 18.18 -2.26 4.42
C LEU A 96 17.74 -3.52 3.67
N GLU A 97 18.35 -4.65 3.99
CA GLU A 97 18.00 -5.95 3.41
C GLU A 97 16.69 -6.48 3.98
N VAL A 98 15.80 -6.91 3.09
CA VAL A 98 14.55 -7.57 3.46
C VAL A 98 14.82 -9.07 3.62
N LYS A 99 14.74 -9.55 4.86
CA LYS A 99 15.02 -10.95 5.17
C LYS A 99 13.93 -11.92 4.75
N CYS A 100 12.66 -11.50 4.81
CA CYS A 100 11.52 -12.32 4.42
C CYS A 100 10.23 -11.49 4.39
N ALA A 101 9.19 -12.08 3.81
CA ALA A 101 7.81 -11.65 4.00
C ALA A 101 7.00 -12.75 4.69
N GLY A 102 5.93 -12.40 5.39
CA GLY A 102 5.07 -13.35 6.07
C GLY A 102 3.78 -12.69 6.51
N ASP A 103 2.92 -13.48 7.13
CA ASP A 103 1.69 -13.02 7.73
C ASP A 103 1.94 -12.67 9.20
N MET A 104 1.23 -11.67 9.71
CA MET A 104 1.34 -11.23 11.09
C MET A 104 -0.05 -11.16 11.70
N MET A 105 -0.24 -11.84 12.81
CA MET A 105 -1.49 -11.80 13.55
C MET A 105 -1.55 -10.55 14.42
N VAL A 106 -2.44 -9.63 14.08
CA VAL A 106 -2.72 -8.45 14.91
C VAL A 106 -4.01 -8.72 15.70
N THR A 107 -3.92 -8.60 17.02
CA THR A 107 -5.08 -8.71 17.90
C THR A 107 -5.33 -7.38 18.60
N THR A 108 -6.57 -6.91 18.55
CA THR A 108 -7.01 -5.68 19.22
C THR A 108 -7.99 -6.04 20.32
N ILE A 109 -7.95 -5.30 21.42
CA ILE A 109 -8.92 -5.45 22.50
C ILE A 109 -9.87 -4.26 22.42
N VAL A 110 -11.16 -4.53 22.18
CA VAL A 110 -12.23 -3.54 22.19
C VAL A 110 -13.22 -3.97 23.26
N ASP A 111 -13.56 -3.07 24.19
CA ASP A 111 -14.48 -3.36 25.30
C ASP A 111 -14.14 -4.64 26.08
N LYS A 112 -12.83 -4.84 26.35
CA LYS A 112 -12.26 -6.03 27.02
C LYS A 112 -12.43 -7.36 26.28
N LYS A 113 -12.88 -7.35 25.02
CA LYS A 113 -12.95 -8.53 24.16
C LYS A 113 -11.79 -8.53 23.18
N ARG A 114 -11.11 -9.67 23.07
CA ARG A 114 -10.06 -9.90 22.08
C ARG A 114 -10.70 -10.14 20.72
N LEU A 115 -10.32 -9.35 19.74
CA LEU A 115 -10.75 -9.48 18.35
C LEU A 115 -9.52 -9.70 17.47
N GLU A 116 -9.60 -10.71 16.60
CA GLU A 116 -8.61 -10.93 15.55
C GLU A 116 -8.99 -10.06 14.34
N LEU A 117 -8.03 -9.28 13.85
CA LEU A 117 -8.21 -8.51 12.64
C LEU A 117 -8.00 -9.43 11.44
N GLN A 118 -9.09 -9.92 10.86
CA GLN A 118 -9.06 -10.65 9.58
C GLN A 118 -9.13 -9.66 8.42
N ARG A 119 -8.29 -9.85 7.39
CA ARG A 119 -8.27 -9.05 6.16
C ARG A 119 -9.41 -9.41 5.22
#